data_AF-R9K5M9-F1
#
_entry.id   AF-R9K5M9-F1
#
_cell.length_a   1.000
_cell.length_b   1.000
_cell.length_c   1.000
_cell.angle_alpha   90.00
_cell.angle_beta   90.00
_cell.angle_gamma   90.00
#
_symmetry.space_group_name_H-M   'P 1'
#
loop_
_entity.id
_entity.type
_entity.pdbx_description
1 polymer ?
#
loop_
_entity_poly.entity_id
_entity_poly.type
_entity_poly.pdbx_seq_one_letter_code
_entity_poly.pdbx_strand_id
1 'polypeptide(L)'
;MSFEINLIAVDQQRPIHLNSGNRVLLHNEIEHDEVNRYAEIWPFFSNTKGILYSLVEEVNEEYYSSFTLCDSDFQDSISEKAVPIWISKEAKENLTPFIIKDDLYEEIMNVIKYVLECSPHKRILFQTRYQGGDSEIILGIIKFNKFKELLEQKQVLFNVCYIIESD
;
A
#
# COMPACT_ATOMS: atom_id res chain seq x y z
N MET A 1 -6.22 -12.84 -10.12
CA MET A 1 -5.40 -12.40 -8.98
C MET A 1 -5.93 -11.03 -8.59
N SER A 2 -6.26 -10.80 -7.31
CA SER A 2 -6.66 -9.48 -6.83
C SER A 2 -5.45 -8.73 -6.31
N PHE A 3 -5.40 -7.43 -6.56
CA PHE A 3 -4.42 -6.51 -5.98
C PHE A 3 -5.13 -5.59 -4.98
N GLU A 4 -4.43 -5.25 -3.92
CA GLU A 4 -4.86 -4.29 -2.92
C GLU A 4 -3.73 -3.30 -2.65
N ILE A 5 -4.08 -2.02 -2.51
CA ILE A 5 -3.19 -0.94 -2.10
C ILE A 5 -3.82 -0.30 -0.88
N ASN A 6 -3.28 -0.59 0.30
CA ASN A 6 -3.85 -0.22 1.58
C ASN A 6 -2.94 0.79 2.32
N LEU A 7 -3.57 1.72 3.02
CA LEU A 7 -2.91 2.71 3.87
C LEU A 7 -3.53 2.70 5.26
N ILE A 8 -2.72 2.76 6.32
CA ILE A 8 -3.23 3.15 7.64
C ILE A 8 -2.64 4.50 7.99
N ALA A 9 -3.49 5.51 8.13
CA ALA A 9 -3.09 6.78 8.73
C ALA A 9 -2.99 6.60 10.25
N VAL A 10 -1.76 6.53 10.77
CA VAL A 10 -1.49 6.14 12.15
C VAL A 10 -2.11 7.14 13.13
N ASP A 11 -2.86 6.64 14.11
CA ASP A 11 -3.61 7.39 15.13
C ASP A 11 -4.67 8.36 14.58
N GLN A 12 -4.98 8.31 13.28
CA GLN A 12 -6.09 9.06 12.69
C GLN A 12 -7.42 8.69 13.36
N GLN A 13 -8.23 9.71 13.69
CA GLN A 13 -9.52 9.52 14.39
C GLN A 13 -10.74 9.82 13.49
N ARG A 14 -10.54 10.55 12.39
CA ARG A 14 -11.62 10.92 11.45
C ARG A 14 -11.18 10.63 10.01
N PRO A 15 -12.07 10.16 9.14
CA PRO A 15 -11.71 9.89 7.75
C PRO A 15 -11.10 11.12 7.06
N ILE A 16 -10.11 10.84 6.20
CA ILE A 16 -9.52 11.79 5.26
C ILE A 16 -10.27 11.62 3.94
N HIS A 17 -10.78 12.70 3.37
CA HIS A 17 -11.48 12.69 2.09
C HIS A 17 -10.63 13.34 1.00
N LEU A 18 -10.70 12.78 -0.20
CA LEU A 18 -10.18 13.40 -1.42
C LEU A 18 -11.23 14.34 -2.03
N ASN A 19 -10.75 15.35 -2.76
CA ASN A 19 -11.65 16.18 -3.57
C ASN A 19 -12.24 15.35 -4.73
N SER A 20 -13.48 15.67 -5.10
CA SER A 20 -14.16 15.06 -6.24
C SER A 20 -13.41 15.33 -7.56
N GLY A 21 -13.24 14.30 -8.40
CA GLY A 21 -12.66 14.42 -9.75
C GLY A 21 -11.41 13.57 -10.01
N ASN A 22 -10.87 12.91 -8.98
CA ASN A 22 -9.79 11.94 -9.13
C ASN A 22 -10.31 10.62 -9.72
N ARG A 23 -9.50 9.96 -10.55
CA ARG A 23 -9.74 8.57 -10.99
C ARG A 23 -9.46 7.62 -9.83
N VAL A 24 -8.44 7.92 -9.03
CA VAL A 24 -8.07 7.18 -7.83
C VAL A 24 -8.95 7.65 -6.68
N LEU A 25 -9.74 6.72 -6.15
CA LEU A 25 -10.59 6.91 -4.99
C LEU A 25 -9.88 6.42 -3.73
N LEU A 26 -10.24 7.01 -2.60
CA LEU A 26 -9.71 6.68 -1.28
C LEU A 26 -10.87 6.21 -0.38
N HIS A 27 -11.13 4.91 -0.41
CA HIS A 27 -12.17 4.30 0.42
C HIS A 27 -11.61 4.06 1.81
N ASN A 28 -12.44 4.17 2.84
CA ASN A 28 -12.03 4.00 4.24
C ASN A 28 -12.96 3.03 4.98
N GLU A 29 -12.41 2.34 5.96
CA GLU A 29 -13.10 1.29 6.74
C GLU A 29 -14.30 1.77 7.57
N ILE A 30 -14.51 3.09 7.72
CA ILE A 30 -15.65 3.64 8.49
C ILE A 30 -16.86 3.86 7.58
N GLU A 31 -16.62 4.31 6.35
CA GLU A 31 -17.66 4.73 5.41
C GLU A 31 -17.90 3.72 4.28
N HIS A 32 -17.01 2.73 4.12
CA HIS A 32 -17.01 1.76 3.03
C HIS A 32 -16.84 0.33 3.57
N ASP A 33 -17.93 -0.45 3.53
CA ASP A 33 -18.02 -1.80 4.14
C ASP A 33 -17.07 -2.83 3.48
N GLU A 34 -16.64 -2.57 2.25
CA GLU A 34 -15.69 -3.42 1.53
C GLU A 34 -14.25 -3.29 2.05
N VAL A 35 -13.92 -2.20 2.75
CA VAL A 35 -12.58 -1.98 3.30
C VAL A 35 -12.45 -2.69 4.64
N ASN A 36 -11.67 -3.78 4.66
CA ASN A 36 -11.58 -4.67 5.81
C ASN A 36 -10.15 -4.92 6.26
N ARG A 37 -9.96 -5.09 7.57
CA ARG A 37 -8.67 -5.45 8.17
C ARG A 37 -8.46 -6.96 8.17
N TYR A 38 -7.28 -7.40 7.73
CA TYR A 38 -6.89 -8.82 7.69
C TYR A 38 -6.16 -9.24 8.98
N ALA A 39 -6.83 -9.17 10.14
CA ALA A 39 -6.19 -9.34 11.45
C ALA A 39 -5.50 -10.71 11.67
N GLU A 40 -5.95 -11.76 10.99
CA GLU A 40 -5.35 -13.10 11.10
C GLU A 40 -4.07 -13.25 10.25
N ILE A 41 -3.99 -12.54 9.12
CA ILE A 41 -2.88 -12.66 8.15
C ILE A 41 -1.82 -11.57 8.40
N TRP A 42 -2.29 -10.37 8.76
CA TRP A 42 -1.50 -9.15 8.95
C TRP A 42 -1.78 -8.53 10.33
N PRO A 43 -1.42 -9.20 11.42
CA PRO A 43 -1.78 -8.76 12.77
C PRO A 43 -1.14 -7.42 13.16
N PHE A 44 0.11 -7.13 12.84
CA PHE A 44 0.73 -5.83 13.14
C PHE A 44 0.04 -4.71 12.37
N PHE A 45 -0.12 -4.85 11.05
CA PHE A 45 -0.79 -3.84 10.23
C PHE A 45 -2.24 -3.64 10.72
N SER A 46 -3.00 -4.73 10.81
CA SER A 46 -4.42 -4.68 11.15
C SER A 46 -4.71 -4.22 12.58
N ASN A 47 -3.81 -4.43 13.55
CA ASN A 47 -4.01 -3.93 14.91
C ASN A 47 -3.42 -2.53 15.14
N THR A 48 -2.79 -1.93 14.13
CA THR A 48 -2.27 -0.56 14.24
C THR A 48 -3.44 0.42 14.35
N LYS A 49 -3.39 1.26 15.38
CA LYS A 49 -4.39 2.32 15.61
C LYS A 49 -4.34 3.35 14.50
N GLY A 50 -5.52 3.78 14.06
CA GLY A 50 -5.68 4.69 12.92
C GLY A 50 -6.87 4.27 12.08
N ILE A 51 -6.99 4.89 10.91
CA ILE A 51 -8.02 4.53 9.92
C ILE A 51 -7.34 3.83 8.75
N LEU A 52 -7.88 2.66 8.38
CA LEU A 52 -7.53 1.95 7.16
C LEU A 52 -8.22 2.58 5.96
N TYR A 53 -7.44 2.77 4.90
CA TYR A 53 -7.88 3.20 3.60
C TYR A 53 -7.42 2.21 2.53
N SER A 54 -8.19 2.12 1.44
CA SER A 54 -7.82 1.40 0.23
C SER A 54 -7.87 2.35 -0.96
N LEU A 55 -6.82 2.30 -1.80
CA LEU A 55 -6.78 3.02 -3.08
C LEU A 55 -7.41 2.14 -4.15
N VAL A 56 -8.45 2.64 -4.80
CA VAL A 56 -9.25 1.90 -5.77
C VAL A 56 -9.66 2.78 -6.95
N GLU A 57 -9.98 2.17 -8.08
CA GLU A 57 -10.71 2.81 -9.19
C GLU A 57 -12.07 2.12 -9.31
N GLU A 58 -13.10 2.87 -9.72
CA GLU A 58 -14.38 2.27 -10.11
C GLU A 58 -14.23 1.59 -11.47
N VAL A 59 -14.43 0.27 -11.52
CA VAL A 59 -14.22 -0.53 -12.74
C VAL A 59 -15.54 -0.78 -13.48
N ASN A 60 -16.62 -1.01 -12.74
CA ASN A 60 -18.01 -1.12 -13.21
C ASN A 60 -18.91 -0.56 -12.11
N GLU A 61 -20.14 -0.14 -12.42
CA GLU A 61 -21.11 0.46 -11.48
C GLU A 61 -21.01 -0.13 -10.04
N GLU A 62 -20.51 0.66 -9.09
CA GLU A 62 -20.33 0.30 -7.67
C GLU A 62 -19.31 -0.84 -7.37
N TYR A 63 -18.51 -1.22 -8.35
CA TYR A 63 -17.43 -2.21 -8.21
C TYR A 63 -16.05 -1.53 -8.27
N TYR A 64 -15.36 -1.57 -7.14
CA TYR A 64 -14.09 -0.89 -6.93
C TYR A 64 -12.92 -1.88 -6.85
N SER A 65 -11.78 -1.54 -7.46
CA SER A 65 -10.61 -2.41 -7.48
C SER A 65 -9.29 -1.65 -7.56
N SER A 66 -8.24 -2.16 -6.91
CA SER A 66 -6.86 -1.68 -7.13
C SER A 66 -6.19 -2.35 -8.34
N PHE A 67 -6.82 -3.35 -8.95
CA PHE A 67 -6.23 -4.11 -10.07
C PHE A 67 -5.93 -3.23 -11.29
N THR A 68 -6.72 -2.17 -11.51
CA THR A 68 -6.46 -1.25 -12.62
C THR A 68 -5.35 -0.24 -12.31
N LEU A 69 -4.94 -0.10 -11.05
CA LEU A 69 -3.99 0.91 -10.58
C LEU A 69 -2.51 0.47 -10.68
N CYS A 70 -2.27 -0.84 -10.64
CA CYS A 70 -0.93 -1.40 -10.50
C CYS A 70 -0.75 -2.71 -11.25
N ASP A 71 0.50 -3.15 -11.34
CA ASP A 71 0.94 -4.41 -11.94
C ASP A 71 2.15 -4.95 -11.16
N SER A 72 2.61 -6.15 -11.54
CA SER A 72 3.75 -6.83 -10.96
C SER A 72 4.55 -7.56 -12.03
N ASP A 73 5.88 -7.58 -11.85
CA ASP A 73 6.76 -8.43 -12.65
C ASP A 73 7.00 -9.76 -11.94
N PHE A 74 6.29 -10.81 -12.35
CA PHE A 74 6.42 -12.16 -11.78
C PHE A 74 7.60 -12.96 -12.35
N GLN A 75 8.28 -12.44 -13.38
CA GLN A 75 9.41 -13.11 -14.01
C GLN A 75 10.75 -12.57 -13.53
N ASP A 76 10.78 -11.31 -13.08
CA ASP A 76 12.00 -10.68 -12.60
C ASP A 76 12.38 -11.19 -11.20
N SER A 77 13.67 -11.47 -11.02
CA SER A 77 14.19 -11.85 -9.70
C SER A 77 14.35 -10.59 -8.86
N ILE A 78 13.75 -10.57 -7.67
CA ILE A 78 13.91 -9.44 -6.76
C ILE A 78 15.38 -9.23 -6.44
N SER A 79 15.83 -7.98 -6.49
CA SER A 79 17.18 -7.62 -6.08
C SER A 79 17.44 -8.08 -4.64
N GLU A 80 18.54 -8.81 -4.41
CA GLU A 80 18.95 -9.20 -3.05
C GLU A 80 19.14 -7.99 -2.11
N LYS A 81 19.32 -6.78 -2.67
CA LYS A 81 19.42 -5.53 -1.91
C LYS A 81 18.06 -4.99 -1.43
N ALA A 82 16.97 -5.38 -2.07
CA ALA A 82 15.63 -4.88 -1.76
C ALA A 82 14.99 -5.58 -0.55
N VAL A 83 15.49 -6.77 -0.18
CA VAL A 83 14.91 -7.60 0.87
C VAL A 83 15.93 -7.84 1.99
N PRO A 84 15.59 -7.56 3.26
CA PRO A 84 16.48 -7.85 4.38
C PRO A 84 16.91 -9.33 4.46
N ILE A 85 18.12 -9.55 4.98
CA ILE A 85 18.71 -10.90 5.10
C ILE A 85 17.93 -11.86 6.01
N TRP A 86 17.11 -11.32 6.92
CA TRP A 86 16.32 -12.13 7.87
C TRP A 86 15.03 -12.69 7.27
N ILE A 87 14.64 -12.28 6.06
CA ILE A 87 13.49 -12.83 5.35
C ILE A 87 13.87 -14.20 4.78
N SER A 88 13.03 -15.21 5.06
CA SER A 88 13.24 -16.58 4.60
C SER A 88 13.20 -16.68 3.07
N LYS A 89 13.82 -17.72 2.51
CA LYS A 89 13.79 -17.98 1.07
C LYS A 89 12.36 -18.20 0.56
N GLU A 90 11.56 -18.96 1.30
CA GLU A 90 10.15 -19.23 0.99
C GLU A 90 9.31 -17.94 0.98
N ALA A 91 9.53 -17.04 1.94
CA ALA A 91 8.85 -15.75 1.94
C ALA A 91 9.26 -14.91 0.72
N LYS A 92 10.55 -14.89 0.34
CA LYS A 92 11.06 -14.19 -0.84
C LYS A 92 10.43 -14.66 -2.15
N GLU A 93 10.09 -15.94 -2.27
CA GLU A 93 9.43 -16.50 -3.46
C GLU A 93 8.00 -15.96 -3.65
N ASN A 94 7.40 -15.37 -2.60
CA ASN A 94 6.07 -14.75 -2.62
C ASN A 94 6.12 -13.21 -2.68
N LEU A 95 7.32 -12.64 -2.86
CA LEU A 95 7.50 -11.21 -3.05
C LEU A 95 7.67 -10.95 -4.55
N THR A 96 7.05 -9.87 -5.04
CA THR A 96 7.27 -9.37 -6.40
C THR A 96 7.26 -7.84 -6.40
N PRO A 97 7.85 -7.19 -7.41
CA PRO A 97 7.80 -5.74 -7.52
C PRO A 97 6.36 -5.21 -7.58
N PHE A 98 6.07 -4.20 -6.77
CA PHE A 98 4.87 -3.38 -6.90
C PHE A 98 5.12 -2.27 -7.92
N ILE A 99 4.38 -2.29 -9.02
CA ILE A 99 4.54 -1.35 -10.12
C ILE A 99 3.23 -0.56 -10.26
N ILE A 100 3.29 0.76 -10.13
CA ILE A 100 2.15 1.62 -10.43
C ILE A 100 2.10 1.85 -11.95
N LYS A 101 0.89 1.89 -12.55
CA LYS A 101 0.76 2.23 -13.97
C LYS A 101 1.17 3.67 -14.24
N ASP A 102 1.92 3.88 -15.32
CA ASP A 102 2.53 5.17 -15.66
C ASP A 102 1.53 6.33 -15.73
N ASP A 103 0.32 6.11 -16.26
CA ASP A 103 -0.72 7.13 -16.40
C ASP A 103 -1.37 7.54 -15.06
N LEU A 104 -1.16 6.75 -14.00
CA LEU A 104 -1.73 6.95 -12.66
C LEU A 104 -0.66 7.26 -11.61
N TYR A 105 0.62 7.19 -11.96
CA TYR A 105 1.72 7.31 -11.02
C TYR A 105 1.65 8.59 -10.19
N GLU A 106 1.58 9.75 -10.85
CA GLU A 106 1.55 11.04 -10.15
C GLU A 106 0.28 11.19 -9.29
N GLU A 107 -0.86 10.68 -9.76
CA GLU A 107 -2.11 10.73 -9.01
C GLU A 107 -2.04 9.90 -7.72
N ILE A 108 -1.58 8.64 -7.81
CA ILE A 108 -1.42 7.78 -6.64
C ILE A 108 -0.40 8.36 -5.66
N MET A 109 0.74 8.86 -6.15
CA MET A 109 1.76 9.47 -5.29
C MET A 109 1.23 10.73 -4.59
N ASN A 110 0.40 11.53 -5.26
CA ASN A 110 -0.28 12.68 -4.64
C ASN A 110 -1.29 12.25 -3.58
N VAL A 111 -2.06 11.18 -3.80
CA VAL A 111 -2.98 10.63 -2.79
C VAL A 111 -2.21 10.14 -1.57
N ILE A 112 -1.15 9.35 -1.75
CA ILE A 112 -0.32 8.84 -0.64
C ILE A 112 0.27 10.01 0.14
N LYS A 113 0.83 11.01 -0.55
CA LYS A 113 1.39 12.22 0.07
C LYS A 113 0.32 12.98 0.85
N TYR A 114 -0.86 13.15 0.29
CA TYR A 114 -1.96 13.85 0.95
C TYR A 114 -2.41 13.14 2.22
N VAL A 115 -2.60 11.81 2.18
CA VAL A 115 -2.94 11.02 3.38
C VAL A 115 -1.84 11.13 4.43
N LEU A 116 -0.57 11.05 4.01
CA LEU A 116 0.58 11.23 4.88
C LEU A 116 0.59 12.61 5.55
N GLU A 117 0.35 13.68 4.78
CA GLU A 117 0.27 15.05 5.29
C GLU A 117 -0.94 15.27 6.20
N CYS A 118 -2.06 14.61 5.96
CA CYS A 118 -3.23 14.71 6.83
C CYS A 118 -3.09 13.89 8.13
N SER A 119 -2.24 12.85 8.15
CA SER A 119 -2.07 11.99 9.32
C SER A 119 -1.49 12.75 10.53
N PRO A 120 -1.91 12.45 11.78
CA PRO A 120 -1.50 13.18 12.98
C PRO A 120 0.01 13.22 13.21
N HIS A 121 0.70 12.13 12.87
CA HIS A 121 2.13 11.95 13.08
C HIS A 121 2.94 12.03 11.79
N LYS A 122 2.32 12.47 10.68
CA LYS A 122 2.93 12.47 9.34
C LYS A 122 3.53 11.10 9.01
N ARG A 123 2.78 10.05 9.37
CA ARG A 123 3.20 8.66 9.26
C ARG A 123 2.01 7.80 8.83
N ILE A 124 2.28 6.95 7.85
CA ILE A 124 1.33 5.94 7.39
C ILE A 124 2.00 4.57 7.38
N LEU A 125 1.19 3.52 7.52
CA LEU A 125 1.58 2.19 7.04
C LEU A 125 1.08 2.07 5.60
N PHE A 126 1.96 1.70 4.67
CA PHE A 126 1.64 1.43 3.28
C PHE A 126 1.79 -0.06 3.03
N GLN A 127 0.73 -0.74 2.63
CA GLN A 127 0.73 -2.17 2.37
C GLN A 127 0.19 -2.42 0.97
N THR A 128 0.90 -3.22 0.18
CA THR A 128 0.36 -3.78 -1.06
C THR A 128 0.27 -5.28 -0.92
N ARG A 129 -0.80 -5.86 -1.47
CA ARG A 129 -1.07 -7.29 -1.34
C ARG A 129 -1.61 -7.87 -2.65
N TYR A 130 -1.25 -9.13 -2.89
CA TYR A 130 -2.02 -10.01 -3.75
C TYR A 130 -2.19 -11.37 -3.09
N GLN A 131 -3.01 -12.24 -3.69
CA GLN A 131 -3.25 -13.57 -3.15
C GLN A 131 -1.99 -14.45 -3.23
N GLY A 132 -1.27 -14.60 -2.11
CA GLY A 132 -0.12 -15.49 -1.95
C GLY A 132 0.80 -15.05 -0.81
N GLY A 133 1.41 -16.01 -0.10
CA GLY A 133 2.40 -15.77 0.96
C GLY A 133 1.85 -15.15 2.26
N ASP A 134 1.52 -15.98 3.25
CA ASP A 134 1.02 -15.56 4.56
C ASP A 134 2.17 -15.23 5.53
N SER A 135 3.06 -14.31 5.14
CA SER A 135 4.13 -13.81 5.99
C SER A 135 4.01 -12.30 6.14
N GLU A 136 3.68 -11.83 7.35
CA GLU A 136 3.66 -10.41 7.65
C GLU A 136 5.10 -9.86 7.69
N ILE A 137 5.48 -9.14 6.64
CA ILE A 137 6.77 -8.49 6.52
C ILE A 137 6.58 -6.99 6.70
N ILE A 138 7.16 -6.45 7.77
CA ILE A 138 7.15 -5.02 8.07
C ILE A 138 8.55 -4.45 7.84
N LEU A 139 8.66 -3.51 6.92
CA LEU A 139 9.89 -2.73 6.71
C LEU A 139 9.74 -1.39 7.40
N GLY A 140 10.80 -1.00 8.13
CA GLY A 140 10.81 0.14 9.05
C GLY A 140 10.63 1.50 8.38
N ILE A 141 10.96 2.56 9.10
CA ILE A 141 10.65 3.94 8.69
C ILE A 141 11.44 4.35 7.44
N ILE A 142 10.72 4.69 6.37
CA ILE A 142 11.25 5.23 5.12
C ILE A 142 10.67 6.63 4.90
N LYS A 143 11.53 7.59 4.57
CA LYS A 143 11.09 8.94 4.18
C LYS A 143 10.34 8.91 2.86
N PHE A 144 9.32 9.74 2.69
CA PHE A 144 8.47 9.75 1.50
C PHE A 144 9.27 9.87 0.18
N ASN A 145 10.25 10.77 0.10
CA ASN A 145 11.10 10.87 -1.10
C ASN A 145 11.89 9.58 -1.35
N LYS A 146 12.38 8.93 -0.29
CA LYS A 146 13.09 7.65 -0.42
C LYS A 146 12.15 6.54 -0.88
N PHE A 147 10.91 6.52 -0.39
CA PHE A 147 9.90 5.57 -0.86
C PHE A 147 9.63 5.76 -2.36
N LYS A 148 9.53 7.01 -2.84
CA LYS A 148 9.39 7.33 -4.28
C LYS A 148 10.56 6.76 -5.10
N GLU A 149 11.80 7.01 -4.68
CA GLU A 149 12.99 6.47 -5.35
C GLU A 149 12.99 4.93 -5.40
N LEU A 150 12.62 4.27 -4.30
CA LEU A 150 12.56 2.80 -4.23
C LEU A 150 11.49 2.25 -5.19
N LEU A 151 10.36 2.94 -5.30
CA LEU A 151 9.27 2.56 -6.20
C LEU A 151 9.71 2.67 -7.67
N GLU A 152 10.35 3.79 -8.05
CA GLU A 152 10.92 3.98 -9.40
C GLU A 152 11.99 2.93 -9.75
N GLN A 153 12.70 2.43 -8.74
CA GLN A 153 13.71 1.37 -8.86
C GLN A 153 13.12 -0.05 -8.77
N LYS A 154 11.79 -0.21 -8.71
CA LYS A 154 11.09 -1.50 -8.54
C LYS A 154 11.51 -2.26 -7.27
N GLN A 155 11.82 -1.54 -6.19
CA GLN A 155 12.24 -2.07 -4.89
C GLN A 155 11.14 -2.03 -3.82
N VAL A 156 10.01 -1.41 -4.13
CA VAL A 156 8.77 -1.60 -3.35
C VAL A 156 8.13 -2.90 -3.83
N LEU A 157 7.75 -3.76 -2.90
CA LEU A 157 7.32 -5.13 -3.16
C LEU A 157 5.89 -5.33 -2.69
N PHE A 158 5.14 -6.16 -3.39
CA PHE A 158 3.90 -6.75 -2.89
C PHE A 158 4.16 -7.65 -1.68
N ASN A 159 3.12 -7.83 -0.87
CA ASN A 159 3.14 -8.61 0.37
C ASN A 159 4.17 -8.10 1.38
N VAL A 160 4.36 -6.78 1.41
CA VAL A 160 5.18 -6.05 2.37
C VAL A 160 4.41 -4.83 2.86
N CYS A 161 4.51 -4.55 4.15
CA CYS A 161 4.08 -3.30 4.73
C CYS A 161 5.30 -2.41 5.01
N TYR A 162 5.24 -1.17 4.53
CA TYR A 162 6.24 -0.14 4.71
C TYR A 162 5.73 0.91 5.69
N ILE A 163 6.56 1.31 6.66
CA ILE A 163 6.27 2.47 7.48
C ILE A 163 6.81 3.70 6.75
N ILE A 164 5.92 4.57 6.26
CA ILE A 164 6.31 5.78 5.53
C ILE A 164 6.12 6.99 6.44
N GLU A 165 7.12 7.86 6.50
CA GLU A 165 7.08 9.13 7.23
C GLU A 165 7.34 10.29 6.27
N SER A 166 6.75 11.46 6.55
CA SER A 166 7.09 12.67 5.79
C SER A 166 8.58 12.98 5.91
N ASP A 167 9.13 13.65 4.91
CA ASP A 167 10.51 14.15 4.94
C ASP A 167 10.79 15.01 6.18
#